data_AF-A0A346NL18-F1
#
_entry.id   AF-A0A346NL18-F1
#
_cell.length_a   1.000
_cell.length_b   1.000
_cell.length_c   1.000
_cell.angle_alpha   90.00
_cell.angle_beta   90.00
_cell.angle_gamma   90.00
#
_symmetry.space_group_name_H-M   'P 1'
#
loop_
_entity.id
_entity.type
_entity.pdbx_description
1 polymer ?
#
loop_
_entity_poly.entity_id
_entity_poly.type
_entity_poly.pdbx_seq_one_letter_code
_entity_poly.pdbx_strand_id
1 'polypeptide(L)'
;MENLFTSLKQNTVDSHQLLETTAPFNTMLKPGLFSQQSYTANLSILASFHEYVAVKIEPNSEARALTDYLQPELTLGTIKQDLQQLAVPSFAPPFTAPIDSHNMADLIGASYVWMGSSMGAKMLHRWLNQQGYAHLPCAYYAHMSSLGRQWRDYQQCALALAASHTIDHQRCIASANGLFEALIECARQYSARTQNIL
;
A
#
# COMPACT_ATOMS: atom_id res chain seq x y z
N MET A 1 -4.34 25.57 -9.61
CA MET A 1 -3.29 25.04 -10.49
C MET A 1 -3.33 23.53 -10.32
N GLU A 2 -3.81 22.80 -11.31
CA GLU A 2 -3.87 21.35 -11.27
C GLU A 2 -2.46 20.79 -11.48
N ASN A 3 -2.02 19.91 -10.58
CA ASN A 3 -0.75 19.19 -10.71
C ASN A 3 -1.00 17.68 -10.67
N LEU A 4 0.00 16.87 -11.05
CA LEU A 4 -0.12 15.41 -11.13
C LEU A 4 -0.78 14.79 -9.90
N PHE A 5 -0.43 15.22 -8.68
CA PHE A 5 -1.01 14.69 -7.44
C PHE A 5 -2.46 15.10 -7.21
N THR A 6 -2.86 16.29 -7.69
CA THR A 6 -4.27 16.70 -7.67
C THR A 6 -5.08 15.80 -8.61
N SER A 7 -4.58 15.55 -9.82
CA SER A 7 -5.22 14.64 -10.78
C SER A 7 -5.24 13.19 -10.30
N LEU A 8 -4.14 12.68 -9.73
CA LEU A 8 -4.10 11.35 -9.11
C LEU A 8 -5.15 11.21 -8.02
N LYS A 9 -5.24 12.17 -7.09
CA LYS A 9 -6.23 12.14 -6.02
C LYS A 9 -7.66 12.13 -6.55
N GLN A 10 -7.96 12.97 -7.53
CA GLN A 10 -9.30 13.07 -8.13
C GLN A 10 -9.68 11.80 -8.89
N ASN A 11 -8.76 11.23 -9.67
CA ASN A 11 -9.04 10.12 -10.57
C ASN A 11 -8.82 8.73 -9.95
N THR A 12 -8.41 8.65 -8.67
CA THR A 12 -8.30 7.39 -7.92
C THR A 12 -9.29 7.28 -6.76
N VAL A 13 -10.14 8.30 -6.56
CA VAL A 13 -11.05 8.39 -5.40
C VAL A 13 -12.01 7.20 -5.35
N ASP A 14 -12.59 6.80 -6.48
CA ASP A 14 -13.57 5.71 -6.53
C ASP A 14 -12.90 4.36 -6.20
N SER A 15 -11.74 4.08 -6.79
CA SER A 15 -10.97 2.86 -6.53
C SER A 15 -10.48 2.79 -5.07
N HIS A 16 -10.06 3.93 -4.51
CA HIS A 16 -9.67 4.03 -3.11
C HIS A 16 -10.86 3.75 -2.17
N GLN A 17 -12.01 4.37 -2.41
CA GLN A 17 -13.23 4.13 -1.62
C GLN A 17 -13.72 2.68 -1.74
N LEU A 18 -13.62 2.09 -2.93
CA LEU A 18 -13.96 0.70 -3.14
C LEU A 18 -13.02 -0.24 -2.35
N LEU A 19 -11.73 0.07 -2.29
CA LEU A 19 -10.78 -0.66 -1.45
C LEU A 19 -11.18 -0.58 0.03
N GLU A 20 -11.46 0.62 0.55
CA GLU A 20 -11.86 0.83 1.95
C GLU A 20 -13.16 0.13 2.33
N THR A 21 -14.04 -0.13 1.36
CA THR A 21 -15.32 -0.85 1.57
C THR A 21 -15.22 -2.35 1.31
N THR A 22 -14.08 -2.85 0.82
CA THR A 22 -13.81 -4.27 0.56
C THR A 22 -13.22 -4.96 1.80
N ALA A 23 -13.67 -6.18 2.11
CA ALA A 23 -13.07 -6.98 3.19
C ALA A 23 -11.67 -7.49 2.78
N PRO A 24 -10.66 -7.50 3.68
CA PRO A 24 -10.75 -7.22 5.11
C PRO A 24 -10.61 -5.73 5.50
N PHE A 25 -10.25 -4.84 4.56
CA PHE A 25 -9.99 -3.41 4.84
C PHE A 25 -11.16 -2.71 5.55
N ASN A 26 -12.39 -3.04 5.15
CA ASN A 26 -13.61 -2.43 5.69
C ASN A 26 -13.92 -2.74 7.17
N THR A 27 -13.13 -3.62 7.81
CA THR A 27 -13.28 -4.01 9.22
C THR A 27 -12.32 -3.26 10.16
N MET A 28 -11.23 -2.71 9.63
CA MET A 28 -10.03 -2.39 10.40
C MET A 28 -10.18 -1.25 11.43
N LEU A 29 -11.16 -0.36 11.23
CA LEU A 29 -11.45 0.78 12.12
C LEU A 29 -12.85 0.65 12.76
N LYS A 30 -13.37 -0.58 12.87
CA LYS A 30 -14.72 -0.85 13.39
C LYS A 30 -14.64 -1.85 14.55
N PRO A 31 -14.70 -1.40 15.82
CA PRO A 31 -14.49 -2.26 16.99
C PRO A 31 -15.34 -3.55 17.02
N GLY A 32 -16.59 -3.49 16.52
CA GLY A 32 -17.48 -4.66 16.47
C GLY A 32 -17.26 -5.62 15.29
N LEU A 33 -16.46 -5.24 14.29
CA LEU A 33 -16.15 -6.06 13.11
C LEU A 33 -14.67 -6.45 13.03
N PHE A 34 -13.81 -5.71 13.71
CA PHE A 34 -12.39 -5.98 13.76
C PHE A 34 -12.13 -7.34 14.41
N SER A 35 -11.26 -8.14 13.78
CA SER A 35 -10.79 -9.40 14.32
C SER A 35 -9.30 -9.56 14.01
N GLN A 36 -8.60 -10.37 14.81
CA GLN A 36 -7.21 -10.74 14.51
C GLN A 36 -7.10 -11.43 13.14
N GLN A 37 -8.11 -12.19 12.72
CA GLN A 37 -8.15 -12.80 11.38
C GLN A 37 -8.18 -11.75 10.28
N SER A 38 -9.05 -10.74 10.38
CA SER A 38 -9.12 -9.65 9.41
C SER A 38 -7.86 -8.79 9.41
N TYR A 39 -7.26 -8.58 10.59
CA TYR A 39 -5.97 -7.91 10.76
C TYR A 39 -4.84 -8.64 10.02
N THR A 40 -4.71 -9.94 10.27
CA THR A 40 -3.75 -10.83 9.60
C THR A 40 -3.93 -10.83 8.08
N ALA A 41 -5.18 -10.95 7.62
CA ALA A 41 -5.50 -10.91 6.20
C ALA A 41 -5.08 -9.59 5.55
N ASN A 42 -5.34 -8.47 6.23
CA ASN A 42 -4.94 -7.14 5.78
C ASN A 42 -3.42 -7.03 5.60
N LEU A 43 -2.65 -7.42 6.62
CA LEU A 43 -1.19 -7.41 6.56
C LEU A 43 -0.65 -8.34 5.47
N SER A 44 -1.28 -9.50 5.26
CA SER A 44 -0.85 -10.45 4.23
C SER A 44 -1.02 -9.87 2.81
N ILE A 45 -2.15 -9.19 2.56
CA ILE A 45 -2.41 -8.51 1.28
C ILE A 45 -1.44 -7.35 1.08
N LEU A 46 -1.22 -6.53 2.11
CA LEU A 46 -0.29 -5.40 2.05
C LEU A 46 1.16 -5.87 1.85
N ALA A 47 1.55 -7.02 2.42
CA ALA A 47 2.87 -7.60 2.20
C ALA A 47 3.09 -7.97 0.73
N SER A 48 2.11 -8.63 0.10
CA SER A 48 2.19 -8.97 -1.32
C SER A 48 2.22 -7.73 -2.22
N PHE A 49 1.44 -6.70 -1.88
CA PHE A 49 1.46 -5.42 -2.59
C PHE A 49 2.84 -4.75 -2.51
N HIS A 50 3.41 -4.63 -1.32
CA HIS A 50 4.72 -4.01 -1.12
C HIS A 50 5.83 -4.82 -1.79
N GLU A 51 5.79 -6.14 -1.71
CA GLU A 51 6.78 -7.00 -2.38
C GLU A 51 6.71 -6.85 -3.89
N TYR A 52 5.49 -6.84 -4.46
CA TYR A 52 5.29 -6.61 -5.88
C TYR A 52 5.86 -5.25 -6.32
N VAL A 53 5.52 -4.16 -5.63
CA VAL A 53 5.96 -2.81 -6.01
C VAL A 53 7.47 -2.65 -5.82
N ALA A 54 8.06 -3.23 -4.77
CA ALA A 54 9.51 -3.21 -4.55
C ALA A 54 10.26 -3.84 -5.74
N VAL A 55 9.84 -5.04 -6.17
CA VAL A 55 10.44 -5.74 -7.32
C VAL A 55 10.34 -4.94 -8.63
N LYS A 56 9.34 -4.04 -8.76
CA LYS A 56 9.21 -3.18 -9.94
C LYS A 56 10.05 -1.92 -9.88
N ILE A 57 10.16 -1.29 -8.70
CA ILE A 57 10.86 -0.01 -8.53
C ILE A 57 12.37 -0.21 -8.34
N GLU A 58 12.80 -1.15 -7.51
CA GLU A 58 14.21 -1.30 -7.11
C GLU A 58 15.19 -1.53 -8.26
N PRO A 59 14.85 -2.29 -9.33
CA PRO A 59 15.77 -2.47 -10.46
C PRO A 59 15.96 -1.21 -11.32
N ASN A 60 15.07 -0.22 -11.20
CA ASN A 60 15.13 0.99 -12.01
C ASN A 60 15.97 2.06 -11.29
N SER A 61 17.20 2.30 -11.78
CA SER A 61 18.14 3.26 -11.20
C SER A 61 17.64 4.70 -11.22
N GLU A 62 16.81 5.08 -12.20
CA GLU A 62 16.21 6.42 -12.31
C GLU A 62 15.12 6.64 -11.25
N ALA A 63 14.49 5.56 -10.78
CA ALA A 63 13.48 5.60 -9.72
C ALA A 63 14.09 5.53 -8.30
N ARG A 64 15.41 5.47 -8.16
CA ARG A 64 16.09 5.39 -6.85
C ARG A 64 15.69 6.52 -5.89
N ALA A 65 15.44 7.73 -6.39
CA ALA A 65 15.00 8.82 -5.53
C ALA A 65 13.62 8.55 -4.90
N LEU A 66 12.77 7.72 -5.52
CA LEU A 66 11.50 7.28 -4.93
C LEU A 66 11.75 6.29 -3.78
N THR A 67 12.71 5.36 -3.93
CA THR A 67 12.98 4.32 -2.92
C THR A 67 13.39 4.88 -1.56
N ASP A 68 14.04 6.05 -1.53
CA ASP A 68 14.42 6.72 -0.28
C ASP A 68 13.19 7.10 0.58
N TYR A 69 12.06 7.40 -0.08
CA TYR A 69 10.78 7.69 0.57
C TYR A 69 9.98 6.41 0.89
N LEU A 70 10.04 5.40 0.02
CA LEU A 70 9.30 4.14 0.20
C LEU A 70 9.92 3.24 1.27
N GLN A 71 11.25 3.29 1.42
CA GLN A 71 12.04 2.43 2.30
C GLN A 71 11.65 0.94 2.18
N PRO A 72 11.78 0.31 0.99
CA PRO A 72 11.21 -1.02 0.73
C PRO A 72 11.73 -2.09 1.69
N GLU A 73 13.04 -2.13 1.95
CA GLU A 73 13.66 -3.09 2.87
C GLU A 73 13.05 -3.02 4.28
N LEU A 74 12.94 -1.81 4.83
CA LEU A 74 12.39 -1.61 6.18
C LEU A 74 10.87 -1.83 6.22
N THR A 75 10.13 -1.41 5.19
CA THR A 75 8.68 -1.67 5.08
C THR A 75 8.40 -3.17 5.02
N LEU A 76 9.13 -3.92 4.18
CA LEU A 76 9.00 -5.36 4.07
C LEU A 76 9.48 -6.08 5.34
N GLY A 77 10.55 -5.59 5.97
CA GLY A 77 11.05 -6.13 7.24
C GLY A 77 10.00 -6.01 8.36
N THR A 78 9.40 -4.83 8.52
CA THR A 78 8.40 -4.58 9.58
C THR A 78 7.11 -5.37 9.37
N ILE A 79 6.61 -5.49 8.13
CA ILE A 79 5.41 -6.29 7.88
C ILE A 79 5.67 -7.80 8.02
N LYS A 80 6.86 -8.29 7.62
CA LYS A 80 7.26 -9.69 7.85
C LYS A 80 7.39 -9.98 9.35
N GLN A 81 7.96 -9.04 10.12
CA GLN A 81 8.05 -9.16 11.58
C GLN A 81 6.67 -9.26 12.23
N ASP A 82 5.70 -8.44 11.81
CA ASP A 82 4.34 -8.50 12.36
C ASP A 82 3.64 -9.81 11.99
N LEU A 83 3.76 -10.27 10.74
CA LEU A 83 3.18 -11.54 10.27
C LEU A 83 3.79 -12.76 10.99
N GLN A 84 5.08 -12.75 11.29
CA GLN A 84 5.74 -13.80 12.08
C GLN A 84 5.20 -13.86 13.51
N GLN A 85 5.02 -12.70 14.17
CA GLN A 85 4.43 -12.64 15.51
C GLN A 85 2.97 -13.10 15.54
N LEU A 86 2.24 -12.94 14.43
CA LEU A 86 0.88 -13.45 14.25
C LEU A 86 0.83 -14.95 13.88
N ALA A 87 1.98 -15.64 13.86
CA ALA A 87 2.10 -17.05 13.48
C ALA A 87 1.49 -17.37 12.11
N VAL A 88 1.55 -16.42 11.17
CA VAL A 88 1.05 -16.62 9.81
C VAL A 88 2.05 -17.52 9.09
N PRO A 89 1.62 -18.69 8.56
CA PRO A 89 2.49 -19.48 7.69
C PRO A 89 2.91 -18.62 6.50
N SER A 90 4.05 -18.91 5.87
CA SER A 90 4.69 -18.12 4.79
C SER A 90 3.86 -18.03 3.47
N PHE A 91 2.56 -17.80 3.58
CA PHE A 91 1.60 -17.66 2.51
C PHE A 91 1.35 -16.16 2.27
N ALA A 92 1.99 -15.64 1.24
CA ALA A 92 1.61 -14.37 0.64
C ALA A 92 0.59 -14.66 -0.47
N PRO A 93 -0.58 -14.00 -0.51
CA PRO A 93 -1.46 -14.12 -1.66
C PRO A 93 -0.74 -13.68 -2.94
N PRO A 94 -0.98 -14.34 -4.09
CA PRO A 94 -0.46 -13.85 -5.36
C PRO A 94 -0.99 -12.44 -5.62
N PHE A 95 -0.12 -11.55 -6.06
CA PHE A 95 -0.45 -10.17 -6.37
C PHE A 95 0.18 -9.77 -7.70
N THR A 96 -0.66 -9.27 -8.60
CA THR A 96 -0.25 -8.82 -9.94
C THR A 96 -1.02 -7.57 -10.30
N ALA A 97 -0.30 -6.57 -10.81
CA ALA A 97 -0.85 -5.33 -11.35
C ALA A 97 -0.18 -5.02 -12.71
N PRO A 98 -0.72 -4.08 -13.51
CA PRO A 98 -0.15 -3.70 -14.80
C PRO A 98 0.97 -2.65 -14.64
N ILE A 99 2.03 -2.96 -13.87
CA ILE A 99 3.17 -2.06 -13.67
C ILE A 99 4.36 -2.50 -14.54
N ASP A 100 4.78 -1.63 -15.46
CA ASP A 100 6.01 -1.75 -16.23
C ASP A 100 7.18 -1.11 -15.49
N SER A 101 8.19 -1.91 -15.15
CA SER A 101 9.39 -1.46 -14.44
C SER A 101 10.28 -0.50 -15.26
N HIS A 102 10.05 -0.42 -16.57
CA HIS A 102 10.80 0.47 -17.46
C HIS A 102 10.07 1.80 -17.72
N ASN A 103 8.86 1.99 -17.17
CA ASN A 103 8.08 3.20 -17.39
C ASN A 103 7.96 4.06 -16.12
N MET A 104 8.54 5.26 -16.15
CA MET A 104 8.52 6.18 -15.01
C MET A 104 7.10 6.59 -14.56
N ALA A 105 6.12 6.66 -15.48
CA ALA A 105 4.73 6.96 -15.10
C ALA A 105 4.15 5.85 -14.22
N ASP A 106 4.43 4.58 -14.54
CA ASP A 106 3.98 3.43 -13.77
C ASP A 106 4.65 3.39 -12.39
N LEU A 107 5.96 3.67 -12.34
CA LEU A 107 6.71 3.70 -11.08
C LEU A 107 6.25 4.84 -10.17
N ILE A 108 5.96 6.02 -10.72
CA ILE A 108 5.39 7.14 -9.96
C ILE A 108 3.99 6.77 -9.47
N GLY A 109 3.13 6.22 -10.33
CA GLY A 109 1.80 5.73 -9.94
C GLY A 109 1.86 4.70 -8.81
N ALA A 110 2.79 3.74 -8.89
CA ALA A 110 3.00 2.75 -7.85
C ALA A 110 3.50 3.34 -6.53
N SER A 111 4.49 4.24 -6.60
CA SER A 111 4.99 4.96 -5.42
C SER A 111 3.91 5.82 -4.75
N TYR A 112 2.96 6.37 -5.53
CA TYR A 112 1.85 7.16 -5.02
C TYR A 112 0.90 6.32 -4.18
N VAL A 113 0.54 5.12 -4.65
CA VAL A 113 -0.32 4.20 -3.88
C VAL A 113 0.40 3.74 -2.61
N TRP A 114 1.69 3.40 -2.71
CA TRP A 114 2.50 3.02 -1.55
C TRP A 114 2.55 4.15 -0.51
N MET A 115 2.97 5.35 -0.90
CA MET A 115 3.06 6.49 0.02
C MET A 115 1.68 6.91 0.52
N GLY A 116 0.63 6.80 -0.30
CA GLY A 116 -0.75 7.08 0.10
C GLY A 116 -1.22 6.21 1.26
N SER A 117 -0.78 4.96 1.32
CA SER A 117 -1.12 4.04 2.42
C SER A 117 -0.60 4.50 3.81
N SER A 118 0.38 5.41 3.86
CA SER A 118 0.89 5.99 5.12
C SER A 118 -0.16 6.77 5.91
N MET A 119 -1.13 7.41 5.24
CA MET A 119 -2.21 8.14 5.90
C MET A 119 -3.18 7.20 6.60
N GLY A 120 -3.59 6.12 5.92
CA GLY A 120 -4.39 5.05 6.52
C GLY A 120 -3.65 4.38 7.68
N ALA A 121 -2.36 4.10 7.51
CA ALA A 121 -1.51 3.54 8.55
C ALA A 121 -1.44 4.40 9.81
N LYS A 122 -1.38 5.73 9.67
CA LYS A 122 -1.41 6.65 10.82
C LYS A 122 -2.71 6.53 11.63
N MET A 123 -3.85 6.39 10.98
CA MET A 123 -5.13 6.20 11.66
C MET A 123 -5.18 4.83 12.35
N LEU A 124 -4.79 3.77 11.65
CA LEU A 124 -4.75 2.40 12.17
C LEU A 124 -3.79 2.25 13.34
N HIS A 125 -2.57 2.79 13.24
CA HIS A 125 -1.59 2.76 14.32
C HIS A 125 -2.16 3.43 15.59
N ARG A 126 -2.80 4.59 15.47
CA ARG A 126 -3.44 5.26 16.62
C ARG A 126 -4.56 4.42 17.22
N TRP A 127 -5.37 3.80 16.37
CA TRP A 127 -6.51 2.99 16.78
C TRP A 127 -6.07 1.70 17.49
N LEU A 128 -5.07 0.99 16.96
CA LEU A 128 -4.50 -0.23 17.55
C LEU A 128 -3.81 0.03 18.91
N ASN A 129 -3.33 1.25 19.14
CA ASN A 129 -2.76 1.66 20.43
C ASN A 129 -3.82 2.06 21.49
N GLN A 130 -5.11 1.90 21.19
CA GLN A 130 -6.18 2.08 22.19
C GLN A 130 -6.31 0.83 23.09
N GLN A 131 -7.00 0.99 24.23
CA GLN A 131 -7.21 -0.11 25.19
C GLN A 131 -7.91 -1.30 24.49
N GLY A 132 -7.30 -2.48 24.55
CA GLY A 132 -7.84 -3.72 23.99
C GLY A 132 -7.07 -4.31 22.80
N TYR A 133 -6.25 -3.54 22.09
CA TYR A 133 -5.54 -4.02 20.89
C TYR A 133 -4.00 -3.95 20.97
N ALA A 134 -3.44 -3.44 22.07
CA ALA A 134 -1.99 -3.30 22.27
C ALA A 134 -1.21 -4.63 22.28
N HIS A 135 -1.89 -5.77 22.34
CA HIS A 135 -1.29 -7.10 22.23
C HIS A 135 -0.98 -7.50 20.78
N LEU A 136 -1.54 -6.80 19.79
CA LEU A 136 -1.27 -7.06 18.38
C LEU A 136 0.07 -6.42 17.95
N PRO A 137 0.88 -7.13 17.14
CA PRO A 137 2.09 -6.55 16.59
C PRO A 137 1.75 -5.44 15.61
N CYS A 138 2.49 -4.33 15.66
CA CYS A 138 2.13 -3.09 14.97
C CYS A 138 3.34 -2.35 14.36
N ALA A 139 4.46 -3.05 14.15
CA ALA A 139 5.69 -2.46 13.63
C ALA A 139 5.48 -1.85 12.23
N TYR A 140 4.70 -2.53 11.37
CA TYR A 140 4.39 -2.08 10.02
C TYR A 140 3.62 -0.75 10.02
N TYR A 141 2.49 -0.67 10.75
CA TYR A 141 1.70 0.56 10.77
C TYR A 141 2.43 1.70 11.49
N ALA A 142 3.27 1.40 12.49
CA ALA A 142 4.15 2.39 13.10
C ALA A 142 5.15 2.97 12.09
N HIS A 143 5.81 2.09 11.31
CA HIS A 143 6.76 2.48 10.28
C HIS A 143 6.08 3.28 9.16
N MET A 144 5.00 2.78 8.57
CA MET A 144 4.26 3.48 7.51
C MET A 144 3.69 4.82 7.98
N SER A 145 3.17 4.89 9.22
CA SER A 145 2.75 6.17 9.80
C SER A 145 3.90 7.18 9.91
N SER A 146 5.14 6.72 10.04
CA SER A 146 6.32 7.57 10.12
C SER A 146 6.74 8.12 8.75
N LEU A 147 6.59 7.31 7.68
CA LEU A 147 6.86 7.72 6.30
C LEU A 147 5.95 8.86 5.85
N GLY A 148 4.70 8.91 6.33
CA GLY A 148 3.75 9.96 5.99
C GLY A 148 4.20 11.39 6.34
N ARG A 149 5.22 11.55 7.20
CA ARG A 149 5.84 12.86 7.47
C ARG A 149 6.59 13.43 6.25
N GLN A 150 7.06 12.54 5.36
CA GLN A 150 7.84 12.89 4.17
C GLN A 150 6.96 13.12 2.93
N TRP A 151 5.62 13.08 3.07
CA TRP A 151 4.70 13.16 1.94
C TRP A 151 4.96 14.37 1.02
N ARG A 152 5.19 15.56 1.59
CA ARG A 152 5.43 16.77 0.79
C ARG A 152 6.73 16.69 -0.01
N ASP A 153 7.79 16.18 0.59
CA ASP A 153 9.10 16.06 -0.05
C ASP A 153 9.09 14.98 -1.13
N TYR A 154 8.42 13.86 -0.84
CA TYR A 154 8.08 12.83 -1.82
C TYR A 154 7.34 13.41 -3.03
N GLN A 155 6.30 14.24 -2.81
CA GLN A 155 5.54 14.86 -3.91
C GLN A 155 6.44 15.73 -4.79
N GLN A 156 7.34 16.52 -4.19
CA GLN A 156 8.29 17.34 -4.94
C GLN A 156 9.26 16.47 -5.77
N CYS A 157 9.79 15.41 -5.17
CA CYS A 157 10.66 14.46 -5.86
C CYS A 157 9.95 13.80 -7.05
N ALA A 158 8.73 13.28 -6.84
CA ALA A 158 7.96 12.64 -7.90
C ALA A 158 7.56 13.62 -9.02
N LEU A 159 7.23 14.87 -8.70
CA LEU A 159 6.97 15.91 -9.70
C LEU A 159 8.22 16.25 -10.51
N ALA A 160 9.40 16.29 -9.88
CA ALA A 160 10.67 16.52 -10.57
C ALA A 160 10.99 15.38 -11.54
N LEU A 161 10.79 14.12 -11.11
CA LEU A 161 10.95 12.93 -11.96
C LEU A 161 9.93 12.92 -13.12
N ALA A 162 8.68 13.28 -12.84
CA ALA A 162 7.65 13.40 -13.86
C ALA A 162 8.03 14.42 -14.96
N ALA A 163 8.57 15.57 -14.55
CA ALA A 163 9.02 16.62 -15.45
C ALA A 163 10.26 16.20 -16.25
N SER A 164 11.24 15.53 -15.64
CA SER A 164 12.48 15.13 -16.32
C SER A 164 12.28 14.02 -17.35
N HIS A 165 11.29 13.16 -17.16
CA HIS A 165 10.99 12.04 -18.06
C HIS A 165 9.83 12.33 -19.03
N THR A 166 9.19 13.50 -18.94
CA THR A 166 8.02 13.86 -19.75
C THR A 166 6.96 12.76 -19.73
N ILE A 167 6.52 12.39 -18.53
CA ILE A 167 5.66 11.22 -18.35
C ILE A 167 4.25 11.44 -18.92
N ASP A 168 3.59 10.33 -19.30
CA ASP A 168 2.16 10.32 -19.56
C ASP A 168 1.39 10.31 -18.23
N HIS A 169 0.70 11.42 -17.94
CA HIS A 169 -0.12 11.58 -16.73
C HIS A 169 -1.28 10.57 -16.69
N GLN A 170 -1.89 10.24 -17.83
CA GLN A 170 -2.99 9.28 -17.89
C GLN A 170 -2.50 7.87 -17.57
N ARG A 171 -1.32 7.50 -18.07
CA ARG A 171 -0.67 6.24 -17.68
C ARG A 171 -0.35 6.18 -16.19
N CYS A 172 0.15 7.27 -15.59
CA CYS A 172 0.39 7.33 -14.15
C CYS A 172 -0.89 7.08 -13.33
N ILE A 173 -2.02 7.67 -13.76
CA ILE A 173 -3.33 7.49 -13.14
C ILE A 173 -3.84 6.06 -13.34
N ALA A 174 -3.73 5.51 -14.55
CA ALA A 174 -4.14 4.15 -14.87
C ALA A 174 -3.37 3.12 -14.03
N SER A 175 -2.07 3.32 -13.85
CA SER A 175 -1.23 2.45 -13.03
C SER A 175 -1.57 2.51 -11.54
N ALA A 176 -1.91 3.69 -11.02
CA ALA A 176 -2.41 3.83 -9.65
C ALA A 176 -3.77 3.11 -9.47
N ASN A 177 -4.71 3.30 -10.41
CA ASN A 177 -6.00 2.59 -10.38
C ASN A 177 -5.83 1.07 -10.51
N GLY A 178 -4.96 0.59 -11.41
CA GLY A 178 -4.67 -0.82 -11.56
C GLY A 178 -4.11 -1.47 -10.29
N LEU A 179 -3.39 -0.73 -9.45
CA LEU A 179 -2.94 -1.22 -8.15
C LEU A 179 -4.06 -1.28 -7.12
N PHE A 180 -4.97 -0.29 -7.09
CA PHE A 180 -6.17 -0.38 -6.25
C PHE A 180 -7.05 -1.56 -6.65
N GLU A 181 -7.26 -1.76 -7.94
CA GLU A 181 -8.00 -2.92 -8.48
C GLU A 181 -7.34 -4.24 -8.10
N ALA A 182 -6.01 -4.34 -8.21
CA ALA A 182 -5.27 -5.53 -7.79
C ALA A 182 -5.37 -5.79 -6.27
N LEU A 183 -5.34 -4.73 -5.44
CA LEU A 183 -5.58 -4.85 -3.99
C LEU A 183 -6.98 -5.35 -3.68
N ILE A 184 -8.01 -4.82 -4.37
CA ILE A 184 -9.40 -5.24 -4.22
C ILE A 184 -9.55 -6.72 -4.61
N GLU A 185 -8.99 -7.13 -5.74
CA GLU A 185 -9.08 -8.50 -6.23
C GLU A 185 -8.34 -9.47 -5.31
N CYS A 186 -7.11 -9.12 -4.89
CA CYS A 186 -6.34 -9.89 -3.92
C CYS A 186 -7.14 -10.09 -2.62
N ALA A 187 -7.80 -9.04 -2.14
CA ALA A 187 -8.62 -9.09 -0.93
C ALA A 187 -9.86 -9.99 -1.06
N ARG A 188 -10.54 -9.96 -2.22
CA ARG A 188 -11.67 -10.84 -2.52
C ARG A 188 -11.24 -12.31 -2.57
N GLN A 189 -10.15 -12.61 -3.27
CA GLN A 189 -9.62 -13.96 -3.39
C GLN A 189 -9.16 -14.51 -2.04
N TYR A 190 -8.46 -13.70 -1.24
CA TYR A 190 -7.99 -14.11 0.08
C TYR A 190 -9.15 -14.41 1.01
N SER A 191 -10.15 -13.51 1.05
CA SER A 191 -11.35 -13.68 1.87
C SER A 191 -12.12 -14.96 1.52
N ALA A 192 -12.32 -15.23 0.23
CA ALA A 192 -12.99 -16.44 -0.25
C ALA A 192 -12.25 -17.73 0.15
N ARG A 193 -10.91 -17.72 0.16
CA ARG A 193 -10.11 -18.89 0.56
C ARG A 193 -10.15 -19.14 2.06
N THR A 194 -10.12 -18.09 2.88
CA THR A 194 -10.17 -18.22 4.34
C THR A 194 -11.54 -18.67 4.88
N GLN A 195 -12.62 -18.48 4.11
CA GLN A 195 -13.96 -18.98 4.46
C GLN A 195 -14.12 -20.49 4.19
N ASN A 196 -13.30 -21.10 3.33
CA ASN A 196 -13.37 -22.52 2.98
C ASN A 196 -12.50 -23.43 3.88
N ILE A 197 -11.94 -22.91 4.98
CA ILE A 197 -11.06 -23.63 5.91
C ILE A 197 -11.74 -23.85 7.28
N LEU A 198 -13.04 -23.52 7.41
CA LEU A 198 -13.89 -23.82 8.56
C LEU A 198 -14.99 -24.80 8.17
#